data_AF-A0A9N8ZBS2-F1
#
_entry.id   AF-A0A9N8ZBS2-F1
#
_cell.length_a   1.000
_cell.length_b   1.000
_cell.length_c   1.000
_cell.angle_alpha   90.00
_cell.angle_beta   90.00
_cell.angle_gamma   90.00
#
_symmetry.space_group_name_H-M   'P 1'
#
loop_
_entity.id
_entity.type
_entity.pdbx_description
1 polymer ?
#
loop_
_entity_poly.entity_id
_entity_poly.type
_entity_poly.pdbx_seq_one_letter_code
_entity_poly.pdbx_strand_id
1 'polypeptide(L)'
;MGAAPCAPIYIDIRQFEHFLPEGWLKAKWKRLYDGAMEDIEEQERWKFEGHHLIPTASNYNYIYHLNPPPSKLGLTNNPILELIDAGAANDLPLYPLVHPSRKVDIIIGFDSSSQIIKHEYFEQEQLLFTSRKGITKVARDVENKYCEIYDYIPTGSSDGYTTPAAHPCTFCYLPYLPNDKVDKNFVPSTAKFASFANFTYTPEQIDLMASLAKQNWLEVEEKVKGVIIDAWKKKRDARLG
;
A
#
# COMPACT_ATOMS: atom_id res chain seq x y z
N MET A 1 -10.47 -3.27 -11.62
CA MET A 1 -10.90 -1.96 -11.07
C MET A 1 -10.74 -2.10 -9.58
N GLY A 2 -9.83 -1.37 -8.97
CA GLY A 2 -9.56 -1.48 -7.53
C GLY A 2 -9.35 -0.13 -6.87
N ALA A 3 -9.57 0.97 -7.59
CA ALA A 3 -9.56 2.27 -6.97
C ALA A 3 -10.87 2.47 -6.21
N ALA A 4 -10.75 3.09 -5.04
CA ALA A 4 -11.84 3.77 -4.39
C ALA A 4 -12.59 4.62 -5.43
N PRO A 5 -13.93 4.59 -5.50
CA PRO A 5 -14.68 5.31 -6.54
C PRO A 5 -14.39 6.82 -6.58
N CYS A 6 -13.93 7.38 -5.45
CA CYS A 6 -13.51 8.77 -5.31
C CYS A 6 -12.01 8.99 -5.54
N ALA A 7 -11.28 8.10 -6.22
CA ALA A 7 -9.87 8.32 -6.52
C ALA A 7 -9.69 9.55 -7.44
N PRO A 8 -8.58 10.29 -7.31
CA PRO A 8 -8.23 11.35 -8.25
C PRO A 8 -7.98 10.79 -9.65
N ILE A 9 -8.30 11.56 -10.69
CA ILE A 9 -8.34 11.10 -12.09
C ILE A 9 -7.00 10.53 -12.58
N TYR A 10 -5.86 10.99 -12.02
CA TYR A 10 -4.56 10.42 -12.39
C TYR A 10 -4.48 8.93 -12.08
N ILE A 11 -5.16 8.45 -11.03
CA ILE A 11 -5.23 7.02 -10.67
C ILE A 11 -6.04 6.28 -11.71
N ASP A 12 -7.18 6.83 -12.13
CA ASP A 12 -8.03 6.21 -13.17
C ASP A 12 -7.30 6.13 -14.51
N ILE A 13 -6.57 7.20 -14.89
CA ILE A 13 -5.74 7.22 -16.10
C ILE A 13 -4.66 6.16 -16.05
N ARG A 14 -3.96 6.02 -14.91
CA ARG A 14 -2.99 4.95 -14.72
C ARG A 14 -3.67 3.59 -14.78
N GLN A 15 -4.80 3.37 -14.12
CA GLN A 15 -5.52 2.09 -14.20
C GLN A 15 -5.91 1.75 -15.63
N PHE A 16 -6.38 2.74 -16.41
CA PHE A 16 -6.67 2.56 -17.83
C PHE A 16 -5.41 2.16 -18.61
N GLU A 17 -4.27 2.81 -18.38
CA GLU A 17 -2.97 2.42 -18.98
C GLU A 17 -2.61 0.96 -18.69
N HIS A 18 -2.94 0.44 -17.50
CA HIS A 18 -2.70 -0.96 -17.15
C HIS A 18 -3.60 -1.95 -17.90
N PHE A 19 -4.80 -1.53 -18.29
CA PHE A 19 -5.71 -2.37 -19.10
C PHE A 19 -5.32 -2.42 -20.58
N LEU A 20 -4.52 -1.46 -21.06
CA LEU A 20 -4.04 -1.49 -22.43
C LEU A 20 -3.05 -2.65 -22.65
N PRO A 21 -3.17 -3.40 -23.76
CA PRO A 21 -2.23 -4.45 -24.09
C PRO A 21 -0.83 -3.86 -24.34
N GLU A 22 0.20 -4.62 -23.98
CA GLU A 22 1.59 -4.24 -24.24
C GLU A 22 1.84 -4.00 -25.73
N GLY A 23 2.68 -3.01 -26.06
CA GLY A 23 3.05 -2.66 -27.43
C GLY A 23 2.72 -1.21 -27.82
N TRP A 24 2.52 -1.00 -29.12
CA TRP A 24 2.48 0.36 -29.70
C TRP A 24 1.35 1.23 -29.15
N LEU A 25 0.18 0.65 -28.84
CA LEU A 25 -0.99 1.40 -28.37
C LEU A 25 -0.75 1.96 -26.96
N LYS A 26 -0.29 1.12 -26.04
CA LYS A 26 0.06 1.53 -24.67
C LYS A 26 1.20 2.56 -24.67
N ALA A 27 2.24 2.34 -25.47
CA ALA A 27 3.33 3.30 -25.62
C ALA A 27 2.87 4.66 -26.18
N LYS A 28 1.95 4.65 -27.16
CA LYS A 28 1.37 5.89 -27.71
C LYS A 28 0.49 6.61 -26.70
N TRP A 29 -0.36 5.88 -25.96
CA TRP A 29 -1.17 6.44 -24.88
C TRP A 29 -0.30 7.12 -23.83
N LYS A 30 0.72 6.40 -23.33
CA LYS A 30 1.68 6.92 -22.35
C LYS A 30 2.34 8.21 -22.82
N ARG A 31 2.90 8.21 -24.03
CA ARG A 31 3.52 9.42 -24.61
C ARG A 31 2.56 10.60 -24.74
N LEU A 32 1.30 10.33 -25.11
CA LEU A 32 0.29 11.38 -25.26
C LEU A 32 -0.08 11.98 -23.91
N TYR A 33 -0.27 11.15 -22.89
CA TYR A 33 -0.54 11.63 -21.53
C TYR A 33 0.67 12.37 -20.95
N ASP A 34 1.85 11.75 -20.97
CA ASP A 34 3.08 12.32 -20.40
C ASP A 34 3.41 13.65 -21.08
N GLY A 35 3.34 13.71 -22.43
CA GLY A 35 3.56 14.95 -23.18
C GLY A 35 2.52 16.03 -22.87
N ALA A 36 1.24 15.67 -22.79
CA ALA A 36 0.20 16.62 -22.40
C ALA A 36 0.41 17.17 -20.98
N MET A 37 0.91 16.35 -20.05
CA MET A 37 1.19 16.78 -18.67
C MET A 37 2.49 17.60 -18.54
N GLU A 38 3.46 17.42 -19.45
CA GLU A 38 4.69 18.24 -19.52
C GLU A 38 4.40 19.66 -20.02
N ASP A 39 3.43 19.82 -20.93
CA ASP A 39 3.06 21.10 -21.53
C ASP A 39 2.14 21.98 -20.65
N ILE A 40 1.65 21.44 -19.53
CA ILE A 40 0.74 22.13 -18.62
C ILE A 40 1.51 22.67 -17.40
N GLU A 41 1.21 23.91 -16.98
CA GLU A 41 1.77 24.49 -15.75
C GLU A 41 1.47 23.61 -14.53
N GLU A 42 2.42 23.47 -13.61
CA GLU A 42 2.32 22.58 -12.44
C GLU A 42 1.00 22.73 -11.65
N GLN A 43 0.53 23.97 -11.45
CA GLN A 43 -0.73 24.22 -10.76
C GLN A 43 -1.96 23.70 -11.53
N GLU A 44 -2.00 23.91 -12.83
CA GLU A 44 -3.10 23.44 -13.69
C GLU A 44 -3.08 21.92 -13.83
N ARG A 45 -1.88 21.34 -13.89
CA ARG A 45 -1.68 19.89 -13.84
C ARG A 45 -2.25 19.30 -12.56
N TRP A 46 -1.94 19.87 -11.39
CA TRP A 46 -2.47 19.38 -10.12
C TRP A 46 -3.99 19.52 -10.02
N LYS A 47 -4.58 20.60 -10.55
CA LYS A 47 -6.04 20.75 -10.62
C LYS A 47 -6.68 19.67 -11.49
N PHE A 48 -6.07 19.36 -12.63
CA PHE A 48 -6.54 18.29 -13.51
C PHE A 48 -6.35 16.91 -12.88
N GLU A 49 -5.11 16.52 -12.56
CA GLU A 49 -4.77 15.21 -12.01
C GLU A 49 -5.45 14.94 -10.66
N GLY A 50 -5.68 15.97 -9.86
CA GLY A 50 -6.39 15.90 -8.58
C GLY A 50 -7.91 15.94 -8.69
N HIS A 51 -8.49 16.03 -9.89
CA HIS A 51 -9.94 16.05 -10.04
C HIS A 51 -10.54 14.69 -9.67
N HIS A 52 -11.60 14.69 -8.87
CA HIS A 52 -12.30 13.48 -8.44
C HIS A 52 -13.59 13.30 -9.25
N LEU A 53 -13.72 12.20 -10.00
CA LEU A 53 -14.92 11.92 -10.79
C LEU A 53 -16.17 11.72 -9.93
N ILE A 54 -15.98 11.11 -8.75
CA ILE A 54 -17.00 10.99 -7.71
C ILE A 54 -16.57 11.89 -6.55
N PRO A 55 -17.43 12.81 -6.07
CA PRO A 55 -17.09 13.73 -4.99
C PRO A 55 -16.56 12.99 -3.76
N THR A 56 -15.51 13.53 -3.16
CA THR A 56 -14.96 13.07 -1.89
C THR A 56 -15.83 13.53 -0.72
N ALA A 57 -15.71 12.86 0.42
CA ALA A 57 -16.32 13.36 1.65
C ALA A 57 -15.68 14.70 2.04
N SER A 58 -16.49 15.76 2.12
CA SER A 58 -16.07 17.09 2.55
C SER A 58 -16.14 17.18 4.08
N ASN A 59 -14.99 17.11 4.75
CA ASN A 59 -14.89 17.20 6.20
C ASN A 59 -14.35 18.57 6.58
N TYR A 60 -14.89 19.20 7.64
CA TYR A 60 -14.29 20.44 8.14
C TYR A 60 -12.89 20.19 8.67
N ASN A 61 -11.95 21.03 8.25
CA ASN A 61 -10.56 20.88 8.62
C ASN A 61 -10.28 21.44 10.01
N TYR A 62 -10.05 20.55 10.97
CA TYR A 62 -9.76 20.91 12.36
C TYR A 62 -8.39 21.58 12.56
N ILE A 63 -7.48 21.53 11.57
CA ILE A 63 -6.19 22.25 11.58
C ILE A 63 -6.20 23.50 10.69
N TYR A 64 -7.37 23.95 10.24
CA TYR A 64 -7.49 25.19 9.49
C TYR A 64 -7.00 26.37 10.31
N HIS A 65 -6.15 27.21 9.72
CA HIS A 65 -5.44 28.31 10.35
C HIS A 65 -4.45 27.92 11.47
N LEU A 66 -3.98 26.68 11.53
CA LEU A 66 -2.90 26.32 12.43
C LEU A 66 -1.61 27.09 12.11
N ASN A 67 -1.35 27.38 10.84
CA ASN A 67 -0.26 28.24 10.36
C ASN A 67 -0.85 29.31 9.42
N PRO A 68 -1.39 30.43 9.95
CA PRO A 68 -2.11 31.41 9.14
C PRO A 68 -1.20 32.12 8.12
N PRO A 69 -1.79 32.81 7.11
CA PRO A 69 -1.06 33.57 6.09
C PRO A 69 0.04 34.48 6.66
N PRO A 70 1.15 34.71 5.93
CA PRO A 70 1.35 34.49 4.48
C PRO A 70 1.92 33.10 4.11
N SER A 71 1.68 32.08 4.93
CA SER A 71 2.04 30.69 4.62
C SER A 71 1.42 30.18 3.31
N LYS A 72 2.10 29.23 2.65
CA LYS A 72 1.66 28.64 1.37
C LYS A 72 0.28 27.98 1.51
N LEU A 73 -0.48 27.97 0.41
CA LEU A 73 -1.69 27.14 0.29
C LEU A 73 -1.34 25.67 0.59
N GLY A 74 -2.15 24.99 1.40
CA GLY A 74 -1.86 23.63 1.87
C GLY A 74 -2.81 23.17 2.97
N LEU A 75 -2.50 22.04 3.60
CA LEU A 75 -3.38 21.39 4.59
C LEU A 75 -3.81 22.32 5.73
N THR A 76 -2.96 23.22 6.22
CA THR A 76 -3.32 24.15 7.32
C THR A 76 -4.09 25.39 6.86
N ASN A 77 -4.24 25.59 5.55
CA ASN A 77 -4.89 26.76 4.95
C ASN A 77 -6.04 26.38 4.00
N ASN A 78 -6.49 25.12 4.04
CA ASN A 78 -7.69 24.66 3.35
C ASN A 78 -8.81 24.43 4.39
N PRO A 79 -10.00 25.05 4.27
CA PRO A 79 -11.08 24.85 5.24
C PRO A 79 -11.69 23.44 5.20
N ILE A 80 -11.47 22.69 4.11
CA ILE A 80 -12.05 21.36 3.89
C ILE A 80 -10.94 20.31 3.75
N LEU A 81 -11.14 19.17 4.40
CA LEU A 81 -10.37 17.93 4.21
C LEU A 81 -11.18 16.98 3.33
N GLU A 82 -10.60 16.66 2.19
CA GLU A 82 -11.12 15.68 1.24
C GLU A 82 -10.44 14.34 1.53
N LEU A 83 -11.15 13.49 2.28
CA LEU A 83 -10.63 12.19 2.68
C LEU A 83 -11.13 11.11 1.70
N ILE A 84 -10.20 10.23 1.32
CA ILE A 84 -10.45 9.08 0.45
C ILE A 84 -9.92 7.80 1.10
N ASP A 85 -10.35 6.65 0.57
CA ASP A 85 -9.84 5.35 0.98
C ASP A 85 -8.33 5.24 0.72
N ALA A 86 -7.60 4.65 1.67
CA ALA A 86 -6.16 4.46 1.62
C ALA A 86 -5.71 3.52 0.50
N GLY A 87 -6.56 2.61 0.03
CA GLY A 87 -6.26 1.71 -1.08
C GLY A 87 -6.01 2.42 -2.41
N ALA A 88 -6.37 3.70 -2.52
CA ALA A 88 -5.94 4.55 -3.64
C ALA A 88 -4.42 4.83 -3.65
N ALA A 89 -3.74 4.67 -2.50
CA ALA A 89 -2.32 4.93 -2.37
C ALA A 89 -1.50 3.67 -2.01
N ASN A 90 -1.95 2.90 -1.01
CA ASN A 90 -1.30 1.68 -0.56
C ASN A 90 -2.32 0.83 0.22
N ASP A 91 -2.52 -0.42 -0.21
CA ASP A 91 -3.49 -1.34 0.43
C ASP A 91 -3.01 -1.85 1.80
N LEU A 92 -1.73 -1.68 2.15
CA LEU A 92 -1.18 -2.00 3.46
C LEU A 92 -1.15 -0.76 4.37
N PRO A 93 -1.71 -0.83 5.59
CA PRO A 93 -1.76 0.31 6.52
C PRO A 93 -0.41 0.55 7.23
N LEU A 94 0.67 0.76 6.47
CA LEU A 94 2.04 0.86 6.97
C LEU A 94 2.35 2.23 7.60
N TYR A 95 1.80 3.32 7.07
CA TYR A 95 2.10 4.69 7.53
C TYR A 95 1.88 4.89 9.04
N PRO A 96 0.76 4.44 9.65
CA PRO A 96 0.56 4.56 11.09
C PRO A 96 1.51 3.68 11.91
N LEU A 97 1.95 2.53 11.37
CA LEU A 97 2.78 1.56 12.08
C LEU A 97 4.24 2.02 12.20
N VAL A 98 4.75 2.74 11.20
CA VAL A 98 6.10 3.33 11.21
C VAL A 98 6.15 4.76 11.76
N HIS A 99 5.06 5.22 12.39
CA HIS A 99 5.04 6.55 13.01
C HIS A 99 6.12 6.65 14.10
N PRO A 100 6.90 7.76 14.19
CA PRO A 100 8.07 7.84 15.07
C PRO A 100 7.76 7.69 16.57
N SER A 101 6.53 8.01 17.00
CA SER A 101 6.09 7.77 18.38
C SER A 101 5.80 6.30 18.70
N ARG A 102 5.74 5.42 17.68
CA ARG A 102 5.55 3.98 17.88
C ARG A 102 6.89 3.26 17.81
N LYS A 103 7.10 2.32 18.73
CA LYS A 103 8.27 1.44 18.77
C LYS A 103 7.87 0.03 18.30
N VAL A 104 7.36 -0.06 17.08
CA VAL A 104 6.92 -1.33 16.49
C VAL A 104 8.14 -2.12 16.06
N ASP A 105 8.40 -3.27 16.68
CA ASP A 105 9.57 -4.09 16.33
C ASP A 105 9.29 -4.99 15.10
N ILE A 106 8.05 -5.46 14.96
CA ILE A 106 7.64 -6.37 13.88
C ILE A 106 6.28 -5.91 13.33
N ILE A 107 6.18 -5.86 12.00
CA ILE A 107 4.93 -5.70 11.26
C ILE A 107 4.65 -7.02 10.53
N ILE A 108 3.45 -7.58 10.72
CA ILE A 108 2.97 -8.75 9.98
C ILE A 108 1.84 -8.26 9.09
N GLY A 109 2.13 -8.05 7.80
CA GLY A 109 1.18 -7.52 6.84
C GLY A 109 0.57 -8.63 6.00
N PHE A 110 -0.74 -8.81 6.11
CA PHE A 110 -1.51 -9.65 5.21
C PHE A 110 -2.01 -8.80 4.06
N ASP A 111 -1.63 -9.17 2.84
CA ASP A 111 -2.01 -8.44 1.62
C ASP A 111 -3.09 -9.22 0.87
N SER A 112 -4.26 -8.61 0.76
CA SER A 112 -5.40 -9.12 -0.02
C SER A 112 -5.73 -8.21 -1.22
N SER A 113 -4.75 -7.45 -1.70
CA SER A 113 -4.90 -6.58 -2.85
C SER A 113 -5.25 -7.35 -4.11
N SER A 114 -6.05 -6.73 -4.97
CA SER A 114 -6.46 -7.32 -6.25
C SER A 114 -5.29 -7.46 -7.24
N GLN A 115 -4.17 -6.76 -7.00
CA GLN A 115 -3.02 -6.68 -7.89
C GLN A 115 -1.85 -7.61 -7.52
N ILE A 116 -2.03 -8.40 -6.46
CA ILE A 116 -1.01 -9.28 -5.86
C ILE A 116 -0.36 -10.31 -6.81
N ILE A 117 -0.97 -10.54 -7.98
CA ILE A 117 -0.44 -11.45 -9.02
C ILE A 117 0.89 -10.93 -9.59
N LYS A 118 1.07 -9.61 -9.64
CA LYS A 118 2.28 -8.99 -10.16
C LYS A 118 3.06 -8.36 -9.01
N HIS A 119 4.09 -9.07 -8.55
CA HIS A 119 4.97 -8.64 -7.46
C HIS A 119 5.58 -7.24 -7.67
N GLU A 120 5.77 -6.83 -8.93
CA GLU A 120 6.23 -5.48 -9.28
C GLU A 120 5.37 -4.36 -8.66
N TYR A 121 4.05 -4.53 -8.53
CA TYR A 121 3.22 -3.50 -7.90
C TYR A 121 3.52 -3.34 -6.43
N PHE A 122 3.73 -4.45 -5.72
CA PHE A 122 4.17 -4.41 -4.33
C PHE A 122 5.51 -3.66 -4.23
N GLU A 123 6.47 -3.95 -5.12
CA GLU A 123 7.75 -3.25 -5.14
C GLU A 123 7.61 -1.73 -5.39
N GLN A 124 6.76 -1.33 -6.32
CA GLN A 124 6.48 0.09 -6.61
C GLN A 124 5.82 0.80 -5.42
N GLU A 125 4.82 0.18 -4.79
CA GLU A 125 4.14 0.73 -3.62
C GLU A 125 5.09 0.84 -2.41
N GLN A 126 5.93 -0.18 -2.19
CA GLN A 126 6.94 -0.15 -1.14
C GLN A 126 8.01 0.92 -1.42
N LEU A 127 8.46 1.08 -2.67
CA LEU A 127 9.43 2.11 -3.03
C LEU A 127 8.89 3.51 -2.72
N LEU A 128 7.64 3.80 -3.10
CA LEU A 128 7.00 5.07 -2.79
C LEU A 128 6.85 5.28 -1.27
N PHE A 129 6.30 4.29 -0.57
CA PHE A 129 6.10 4.34 0.88
C PHE A 129 7.43 4.57 1.62
N THR A 130 8.44 3.77 1.33
CA THR A 130 9.74 3.83 2.02
C THR A 130 10.50 5.11 1.69
N SER A 131 10.44 5.59 0.44
CA SER A 131 10.99 6.90 0.08
C SER A 131 10.34 8.03 0.86
N ARG A 132 9.00 8.05 0.98
CA ARG A 132 8.29 9.08 1.74
C ARG A 132 8.68 9.04 3.20
N LYS A 133 8.69 7.86 3.80
CA LYS A 133 8.96 7.66 5.22
C LYS A 133 10.44 7.66 5.59
N GLY A 134 11.35 7.79 4.64
CA GLY A 134 12.77 7.78 4.92
C GLY A 134 13.27 6.42 5.41
N ILE A 135 12.88 5.35 4.74
CA ILE A 135 13.22 3.97 5.10
C ILE A 135 14.08 3.37 4.01
N THR A 136 15.17 2.71 4.37
CA THR A 136 15.84 1.75 3.51
C THR A 136 15.21 0.38 3.72
N LYS A 137 14.58 -0.17 2.68
CA LYS A 137 14.07 -1.55 2.66
C LYS A 137 15.20 -2.50 2.29
N VAL A 138 15.50 -3.47 3.14
CA VAL A 138 16.50 -4.51 2.88
C VAL A 138 15.81 -5.87 2.89
N ALA A 139 15.99 -6.65 1.83
CA ALA A 139 15.50 -8.03 1.79
C ALA A 139 16.29 -8.88 2.80
N ARG A 140 15.59 -9.54 3.72
CA ARG A 140 16.18 -10.48 4.68
C ARG A 140 16.00 -11.93 4.23
N ASP A 141 14.77 -12.30 3.86
CA ASP A 141 14.43 -13.64 3.37
C ASP A 141 13.16 -13.57 2.52
N VAL A 142 13.35 -13.72 1.21
CA VAL A 142 12.29 -13.62 0.18
C VAL A 142 12.09 -14.92 -0.60
N GLU A 143 12.59 -16.05 -0.08
CA GLU A 143 12.55 -17.34 -0.81
C GLU A 143 11.16 -17.97 -0.79
N ASN A 144 10.42 -17.79 0.31
CA ASN A 144 9.07 -18.33 0.45
C ASN A 144 8.04 -17.31 -0.05
N LYS A 145 7.40 -17.60 -1.18
CA LYS A 145 6.37 -16.74 -1.80
C LYS A 145 5.18 -16.39 -0.89
N TYR A 146 4.88 -17.18 0.14
CA TYR A 146 3.78 -16.90 1.08
C TYR A 146 4.20 -15.98 2.23
N CYS A 147 5.50 -15.71 2.41
CA CYS A 147 6.02 -14.75 3.37
C CYS A 147 7.42 -14.25 2.97
N GLU A 148 7.50 -12.99 2.59
CA GLU A 148 8.75 -12.28 2.35
C GLU A 148 9.10 -11.42 3.57
N ILE A 149 10.35 -11.46 4.02
CA ILE A 149 10.81 -10.70 5.18
C ILE A 149 11.75 -9.60 4.71
N TYR A 150 11.43 -8.38 5.15
CA TYR A 150 12.18 -7.17 4.91
C TYR A 150 12.58 -6.50 6.22
N ASP A 151 13.73 -5.87 6.23
CA ASP A 151 14.15 -4.96 7.28
C ASP A 151 13.94 -3.52 6.85
N TYR A 152 13.20 -2.77 7.67
CA TYR A 152 12.98 -1.35 7.51
C TYR A 152 13.95 -0.60 8.41
N ILE A 153 14.92 0.05 7.78
CA ILE A 153 15.97 0.81 8.44
C ILE A 153 15.70 2.30 8.23
N PRO A 154 15.30 3.05 9.27
CA PRO A 154 15.13 4.49 9.18
C PRO A 154 16.43 5.20 8.80
N THR A 155 16.33 6.17 7.89
CA THR A 155 17.43 7.01 7.40
C THR A 155 17.47 8.37 8.08
N GLY A 156 16.39 8.77 8.75
CA GLY A 156 16.25 10.08 9.41
C GLY A 156 15.77 11.22 8.49
N SER A 157 15.64 11.00 7.19
CA SER A 157 15.17 11.99 6.21
C SER A 157 13.97 11.49 5.41
N SER A 158 12.92 12.29 5.31
CA SER A 158 11.70 12.00 4.53
C SER A 158 11.61 12.83 3.25
N ASP A 159 10.48 12.75 2.56
CA ASP A 159 10.11 13.60 1.41
C ASP A 159 9.85 15.08 1.74
N GLY A 160 9.99 15.50 3.01
CA GLY A 160 9.72 16.87 3.45
C GLY A 160 8.24 17.19 3.71
N TYR A 161 7.33 16.26 3.40
CA TYR A 161 5.89 16.39 3.67
C TYR A 161 5.41 15.44 4.76
N THR A 162 6.06 14.29 4.89
CA THR A 162 5.75 13.28 5.89
C THR A 162 6.82 13.27 6.99
N THR A 163 6.42 12.97 8.22
CA THR A 163 7.39 12.76 9.31
C THR A 163 8.20 11.50 9.02
N PRO A 164 9.54 11.49 9.11
CA PRO A 164 10.33 10.28 8.88
C PRO A 164 10.01 9.19 9.91
N ALA A 165 10.18 7.93 9.50
CA ALA A 165 10.24 6.82 10.45
C ALA A 165 11.46 7.00 11.36
N ALA A 166 11.37 6.49 12.58
CA ALA A 166 12.45 6.64 13.57
C ALA A 166 12.89 5.32 14.21
N HIS A 167 12.00 4.32 14.27
CA HIS A 167 12.29 3.03 14.88
C HIS A 167 12.47 1.95 13.80
N PRO A 168 13.58 1.20 13.79
CA PRO A 168 13.75 0.09 12.86
C PRO A 168 12.80 -1.05 13.19
N CYS A 169 12.24 -1.66 12.15
CA CYS A 169 11.31 -2.77 12.30
C CYS A 169 11.50 -3.83 11.22
N THR A 170 11.13 -5.07 11.54
CA THR A 170 11.06 -6.14 10.55
C THR A 170 9.64 -6.24 9.99
N PHE A 171 9.50 -6.26 8.68
CA PHE A 171 8.25 -6.42 7.97
C PHE A 171 8.14 -7.82 7.36
N CYS A 172 7.18 -8.60 7.83
CA CYS A 172 6.76 -9.85 7.23
C CYS A 172 5.59 -9.56 6.29
N TYR A 173 5.81 -9.67 4.98
CA TYR A 173 4.82 -9.50 3.93
C TYR A 173 4.21 -10.85 3.55
N LEU A 174 2.92 -11.03 3.80
CA LEU A 174 2.18 -12.27 3.54
C LEU A 174 1.11 -12.03 2.46
N PRO A 175 1.43 -12.29 1.19
CA PRO A 175 0.45 -12.16 0.12
C PRO A 175 -0.59 -13.29 0.12
N TYR A 176 -1.85 -12.93 -0.12
CA TYR A 176 -2.96 -13.88 -0.28
C TYR A 176 -2.92 -14.58 -1.65
N LEU A 177 -2.05 -15.59 -1.75
CA LEU A 177 -1.79 -16.35 -2.97
C LEU A 177 -2.56 -17.68 -3.07
N PRO A 178 -2.69 -18.26 -4.27
CA PRO A 178 -3.24 -19.62 -4.47
C PRO A 178 -2.40 -20.69 -3.75
N ASN A 179 -3.05 -21.77 -3.31
CA ASN A 179 -2.39 -22.90 -2.64
C ASN A 179 -3.04 -24.24 -2.99
N ASP A 180 -2.28 -25.09 -3.67
CA ASP A 180 -2.69 -26.41 -4.16
C ASP A 180 -3.13 -27.38 -3.06
N LYS A 181 -2.74 -27.15 -1.80
CA LYS A 181 -3.17 -27.95 -0.65
C LYS A 181 -4.63 -27.69 -0.27
N VAL A 182 -5.22 -26.59 -0.74
CA VAL A 182 -6.64 -26.27 -0.52
C VAL A 182 -7.45 -26.54 -1.79
N ASP A 183 -7.10 -25.88 -2.89
CA ASP A 183 -7.74 -26.08 -4.20
C ASP A 183 -6.78 -25.61 -5.30
N LYS A 184 -6.48 -26.51 -6.25
CA LYS A 184 -5.55 -26.26 -7.37
C LYS A 184 -6.08 -25.28 -8.40
N ASN A 185 -7.39 -25.08 -8.45
CA ASN A 185 -8.06 -24.23 -9.44
C ASN A 185 -8.49 -22.88 -8.85
N PHE A 186 -8.41 -22.72 -7.54
CA PHE A 186 -8.81 -21.48 -6.89
C PHE A 186 -7.67 -20.46 -6.91
N VAL A 187 -7.84 -19.43 -7.73
CA VAL A 187 -6.96 -18.26 -7.77
C VAL A 187 -7.74 -17.05 -7.26
N PRO A 188 -7.53 -16.61 -6.01
CA PRO A 188 -8.37 -15.58 -5.38
C PRO A 188 -8.48 -14.28 -6.18
N SER A 189 -7.34 -13.80 -6.69
CA SER A 189 -7.22 -12.55 -7.43
C SER A 189 -7.95 -12.53 -8.78
N THR A 190 -8.34 -13.71 -9.31
CA THR A 190 -9.09 -13.82 -10.57
C THR A 190 -10.48 -14.43 -10.39
N ALA A 191 -10.81 -14.95 -9.21
CA ALA A 191 -12.09 -15.58 -8.95
C ALA A 191 -13.20 -14.52 -8.91
N LYS A 192 -14.23 -14.71 -9.74
CA LYS A 192 -15.34 -13.73 -9.87
C LYS A 192 -16.02 -13.41 -8.55
N PHE A 193 -16.23 -14.41 -7.69
CA PHE A 193 -16.87 -14.23 -6.39
C PHE A 193 -15.95 -13.55 -5.36
N ALA A 194 -14.64 -13.53 -5.58
CA ALA A 194 -13.66 -12.82 -4.74
C ALA A 194 -13.37 -11.40 -5.25
N SER A 195 -14.12 -10.93 -6.26
CA SER A 195 -14.03 -9.55 -6.75
C SER A 195 -14.36 -8.54 -5.66
N PHE A 196 -13.65 -7.41 -5.65
CA PHE A 196 -13.91 -6.27 -4.75
C PHE A 196 -15.35 -5.75 -4.78
N ALA A 197 -16.06 -5.96 -5.90
CA ALA A 197 -17.44 -5.52 -6.09
C ALA A 197 -18.47 -6.57 -5.66
N ASN A 198 -18.05 -7.74 -5.16
CA ASN A 198 -18.95 -8.77 -4.68
C ASN A 198 -19.19 -8.61 -3.18
N PHE A 199 -20.45 -8.40 -2.80
CA PHE A 199 -20.87 -8.27 -1.40
C PHE A 199 -21.80 -9.42 -0.97
N THR A 200 -21.85 -10.50 -1.74
CA THR A 200 -22.71 -11.66 -1.45
C THR A 200 -21.91 -12.94 -1.61
N TYR A 201 -21.78 -13.69 -0.53
CA TYR A 201 -20.99 -14.91 -0.47
C TYR A 201 -21.84 -16.06 0.02
N THR A 202 -21.63 -17.25 -0.54
CA THR A 202 -22.15 -18.48 0.06
C THR A 202 -21.24 -18.93 1.21
N PRO A 203 -21.74 -19.72 2.17
CA PRO A 203 -20.91 -20.30 3.23
C PRO A 203 -19.68 -21.03 2.69
N GLU A 204 -19.82 -21.79 1.61
CA GLU A 204 -18.74 -22.56 1.00
C GLU A 204 -17.65 -21.65 0.41
N GLN A 205 -18.02 -20.50 -0.16
CA GLN A 205 -17.06 -19.52 -0.66
C GLN A 205 -16.27 -18.88 0.49
N ILE A 206 -16.92 -18.60 1.61
CA ILE A 206 -16.27 -18.07 2.82
C ILE A 206 -15.30 -19.13 3.37
N ASP A 207 -15.76 -20.37 3.51
CA ASP A 207 -14.96 -21.48 4.04
C ASP A 207 -13.74 -21.76 3.15
N LEU A 208 -13.90 -21.71 1.82
CA LEU A 208 -12.80 -21.83 0.87
C LEU A 208 -11.75 -20.73 1.06
N MET A 209 -12.18 -19.47 1.14
CA MET A 209 -11.26 -18.33 1.31
C MET A 209 -10.54 -18.37 2.67
N ALA A 210 -11.26 -18.67 3.75
CA ALA A 210 -10.69 -18.79 5.08
C ALA A 210 -9.71 -19.98 5.18
N SER A 211 -10.05 -21.12 4.58
CA SER A 211 -9.17 -22.29 4.51
C SER A 211 -7.90 -22.00 3.75
N LEU A 212 -7.99 -21.26 2.64
CA LEU A 212 -6.81 -20.79 1.90
C LEU A 212 -5.91 -19.88 2.75
N ALA A 213 -6.48 -18.90 3.44
CA ALA A 213 -5.71 -17.99 4.29
C ALA A 213 -4.99 -18.75 5.41
N LYS A 214 -5.69 -19.69 6.05
CA LYS A 214 -5.12 -20.57 7.07
C LYS A 214 -4.01 -21.43 6.52
N GLN A 215 -4.19 -22.04 5.35
CA GLN A 215 -3.16 -22.89 4.76
C GLN A 215 -1.92 -22.09 4.37
N ASN A 216 -2.08 -20.89 3.80
CA ASN A 216 -0.94 -20.00 3.51
C ASN A 216 -0.16 -19.63 4.77
N TRP A 217 -0.85 -19.36 5.89
CA TRP A 217 -0.20 -19.15 7.18
C TRP A 217 0.59 -20.38 7.64
N LEU A 218 0.04 -21.59 7.52
CA LEU A 218 0.73 -22.83 7.91
C LEU A 218 2.03 -23.07 7.10
N GLU A 219 2.13 -22.58 5.86
CA GLU A 219 3.38 -22.65 5.08
C GLU A 219 4.52 -21.79 5.66
N VAL A 220 4.20 -20.81 6.52
CA VAL A 220 5.15 -19.78 6.98
C VAL A 220 5.14 -19.55 8.49
N GLU A 221 4.32 -20.31 9.23
CA GLU A 221 4.10 -20.11 10.66
C GLU A 221 5.41 -20.14 11.45
N GLU A 222 6.25 -21.16 11.23
CA GLU A 222 7.52 -21.30 11.93
C GLU A 222 8.52 -20.20 11.55
N LYS A 223 8.50 -19.76 10.29
CA LYS A 223 9.31 -18.63 9.81
C LYS A 223 8.93 -17.33 10.53
N VAL A 224 7.64 -17.01 10.60
CA VAL A 224 7.15 -15.79 11.27
C VAL A 224 7.36 -15.87 12.80
N LYS A 225 7.13 -17.04 13.42
CA LYS A 225 7.46 -17.26 14.84
C LYS A 225 8.94 -17.05 15.12
N GLY A 226 9.83 -17.49 14.23
CA GLY A 226 11.27 -17.25 14.32
C GLY A 226 11.59 -15.75 14.44
N VAL A 227 11.01 -14.93 13.56
CA VAL A 227 11.16 -13.46 13.61
C VAL A 227 10.71 -12.88 14.96
N ILE A 228 9.57 -13.36 15.48
CA ILE A 228 9.03 -12.93 16.79
C ILE A 228 9.99 -13.31 17.92
N ILE A 229 10.48 -14.54 17.93
CA ILE A 229 11.41 -15.04 18.93
C ILE A 229 12.72 -14.25 18.89
N ASP A 230 13.24 -13.93 17.71
CA ASP A 230 14.50 -13.19 17.56
C ASP A 230 14.37 -11.74 18.03
N ALA A 231 13.26 -11.06 17.70
CA ALA A 231 12.99 -9.74 18.24
C ALA A 231 12.84 -9.76 19.77
N TRP A 232 12.17 -10.79 20.32
CA TRP A 232 12.06 -10.98 21.76
C TRP A 232 13.42 -11.18 22.43
N LYS A 233 14.28 -12.06 21.88
CA LYS A 233 15.65 -12.30 22.38
C LYS A 233 16.45 -11.00 22.41
N LYS A 234 16.47 -10.26 21.30
CA LYS A 234 17.15 -8.95 21.21
C LYS A 234 16.69 -7.99 22.30
N LYS A 235 15.38 -7.88 22.54
CA LYS A 235 14.83 -7.01 23.59
C LYS A 235 15.10 -7.53 25.00
N ARG A 236 15.11 -8.85 25.20
CA ARG A 236 15.44 -9.45 26.49
C ARG A 236 16.90 -9.17 26.85
N ASP A 237 17.81 -9.42 25.92
CA ASP A 237 19.24 -9.29 26.15
C ASP A 237 19.61 -7.82 26.41
N ALA A 238 19.00 -6.88 25.69
CA ALA A 238 19.14 -5.43 25.96
C ALA A 238 18.58 -4.96 27.31
N ARG A 239 17.74 -5.75 27.99
CA ARG A 239 17.27 -5.45 29.35
C ARG A 239 18.11 -6.09 30.45
N LEU A 240 18.83 -7.17 30.12
CA LEU A 240 19.58 -7.98 31.09
C LEU A 240 21.09 -7.70 31.05
N GLY A 241 21.60 -7.13 29.96
CA GLY A 241 22.95 -6.54 29.88
C GLY A 241 22.93 -5.08 30.31
#